data_AF-A0A6M1Z936-F1
#
_entry.id   AF-A0A6M1Z936-F1
#
_cell.length_a   1.000
_cell.length_b   1.000
_cell.length_c   1.000
_cell.angle_alpha   90.00
_cell.angle_beta   90.00
_cell.angle_gamma   90.00
#
_symmetry.space_group_name_H-M   'P 1'
#
loop_
_entity.id
_entity.type
_entity.pdbx_description
1 polymer ?
#
loop_
_entity_poly.entity_id
_entity_poly.type
_entity_poly.pdbx_seq_one_letter_code
_entity_poly.pdbx_strand_id
1 'polypeptide(L)'
;MSGRATEKAKHEDGNAAGSGNTGQTTVGGRQRKLKPSEVNFQKKAGIPGFRCGDCFYYEAQKCRIVDQGGIGPDDLCGEFEPDRRGKLTSGNAGVPGVVKNYSVSGPMRRITTQVATHEMFITRVAIDKQTGILRWFSRASGIERDLYDERMSVELFKDFVKRVESKEDAPTPFSSKAWAGGLPYLGVAHYLDLGGYGIAGDTERVWIDGDIFKAKGTFRKTPIGLASYKAIKEDFSDNKPDEFRVRVSIAFIDWAHEHEGFGNFMRKDLIDRCDMCERGLGEKVYRAGHLVHLALTRRPAYPRATIALEESNE
;
A
#
# COMPACT_ATOMS: atom_id res chain seq x y z
N MET A 1 -51.95 -54.50 4.48
CA MET A 1 -52.31 -54.09 3.10
C MET A 1 -52.27 -52.57 3.09
N SER A 2 -51.51 -51.80 2.32
CA SER A 2 -50.59 -51.91 1.18
C SER A 2 -49.69 -50.66 1.32
N GLY A 3 -48.39 -50.62 1.02
CA GLY A 3 -47.71 -51.09 -0.19
C GLY A 3 -47.71 -49.99 -1.26
N ARG A 4 -46.70 -49.10 -1.25
CA ARG A 4 -46.21 -48.30 -2.40
C ARG A 4 -44.90 -47.62 -1.99
N ALA A 5 -43.73 -48.16 -2.35
CA ALA A 5 -43.07 -48.21 -3.66
C ALA A 5 -42.41 -46.87 -4.04
N THR A 6 -41.09 -46.96 -4.08
CA THR A 6 -40.03 -45.99 -4.36
C THR A 6 -39.96 -45.53 -5.81
N GLU A 7 -39.56 -44.28 -6.05
CA GLU A 7 -38.93 -43.85 -7.29
C GLU A 7 -37.62 -43.10 -6.99
N LYS A 8 -36.53 -43.62 -7.55
CA LYS A 8 -35.18 -43.06 -7.54
C LYS A 8 -35.05 -42.09 -8.72
N ALA A 9 -34.61 -40.87 -8.47
CA ALA A 9 -34.01 -40.01 -9.49
C ALA A 9 -32.54 -39.73 -9.12
N LYS A 10 -31.65 -40.19 -9.99
CA LYS A 10 -30.23 -39.80 -10.09
C LYS A 10 -30.13 -38.51 -10.91
N HIS A 11 -29.19 -37.63 -10.57
CA HIS A 11 -28.53 -36.55 -11.34
C HIS A 11 -28.22 -35.41 -10.35
N GLU A 12 -27.07 -34.77 -10.26
CA GLU A 12 -25.71 -34.93 -10.79
C GLU A 12 -24.88 -33.95 -9.92
N ASP A 13 -23.72 -34.37 -9.42
CA ASP A 13 -22.87 -33.59 -8.53
C ASP A 13 -22.22 -32.41 -9.27
N GLY A 14 -22.69 -31.19 -8.99
CA GLY A 14 -22.08 -29.93 -9.43
C GLY A 14 -20.95 -29.50 -8.49
N ASN A 15 -19.76 -30.01 -8.76
CA ASN A 15 -18.51 -29.67 -8.06
C ASN A 15 -17.99 -28.29 -8.55
N ALA A 16 -17.90 -27.28 -7.68
CA ALA A 16 -17.24 -26.01 -8.00
C ALA A 16 -16.23 -25.64 -6.89
N ALA A 17 -14.97 -25.96 -7.17
CA ALA A 17 -13.79 -25.65 -6.38
C ALA A 17 -13.43 -24.16 -6.43
N GLY A 18 -12.87 -23.64 -5.33
CA GLY A 18 -12.31 -22.29 -5.24
C GLY A 18 -10.90 -22.16 -5.83
N SER A 19 -10.37 -20.93 -5.85
CA SER A 19 -8.95 -20.64 -5.60
C SER A 19 -8.70 -19.14 -5.51
N GLY A 20 -7.98 -18.73 -4.47
CA GLY A 20 -6.93 -17.73 -4.61
C GLY A 20 -5.62 -18.51 -4.78
N ASN A 21 -4.89 -18.27 -5.85
CA ASN A 21 -3.50 -18.70 -5.96
C ASN A 21 -2.76 -17.83 -6.97
N THR A 22 -1.58 -17.36 -6.58
CA THR A 22 -0.50 -16.83 -7.45
C THR A 22 -0.48 -17.59 -8.78
N GLY A 23 -0.38 -16.89 -9.93
CA GLY A 23 -0.52 -17.34 -11.34
C GLY A 23 0.05 -18.70 -11.79
N GLN A 24 -0.28 -19.76 -11.05
CA GLN A 24 0.13 -21.14 -11.17
C GLN A 24 -1.01 -21.98 -10.58
N THR A 25 -2.05 -22.23 -11.37
CA THR A 25 -3.06 -23.24 -11.02
C THR A 25 -2.43 -24.63 -11.06
N THR A 26 -2.35 -25.28 -9.90
CA THR A 26 -2.02 -26.70 -9.78
C THR A 26 -3.28 -27.54 -9.98
N VAL A 27 -3.33 -28.33 -11.05
CA VAL A 27 -4.36 -29.36 -11.24
C VAL A 27 -3.67 -30.72 -11.08
N GLY A 28 -4.00 -31.47 -10.03
CA GLY A 28 -3.35 -32.75 -9.73
C GLY A 28 -1.88 -32.66 -9.32
N GLY A 29 -1.46 -31.55 -8.67
CA GLY A 29 -0.08 -31.37 -8.19
C GLY A 29 0.94 -30.99 -9.27
N ARG A 30 0.53 -30.84 -10.54
CA ARG A 30 1.38 -30.32 -11.62
C ARG A 30 0.97 -28.88 -11.95
N GLN A 31 1.96 -27.99 -12.03
CA GLN A 31 1.76 -26.63 -12.53
C GLN A 31 1.37 -26.71 -14.01
N ARG A 32 0.15 -26.29 -14.38
CA ARG A 32 -0.24 -26.15 -15.78
C ARG A 32 -0.02 -24.71 -16.24
N LYS A 33 0.41 -24.55 -17.48
CA LYS A 33 0.38 -23.24 -18.15
C LYS A 33 -1.07 -22.84 -18.46
N LEU A 34 -1.31 -21.53 -18.47
CA LEU A 34 -2.60 -20.91 -18.75
C LEU A 34 -2.78 -20.68 -20.25
N LYS A 35 -4.01 -20.80 -20.75
CA LYS A 35 -4.36 -20.45 -22.12
C LYS A 35 -4.34 -18.93 -22.28
N PRO A 36 -4.07 -18.40 -23.49
CA PRO A 36 -4.10 -16.96 -23.78
C PRO A 36 -5.38 -16.25 -23.32
N SER A 37 -6.54 -16.91 -23.46
CA SER A 37 -7.85 -16.40 -23.04
C SER A 37 -8.02 -16.30 -21.52
N GLU A 38 -7.27 -17.08 -20.73
CA GLU A 38 -7.34 -17.06 -19.26
C GLU A 38 -6.57 -15.87 -18.66
N VAL A 39 -5.67 -15.25 -19.43
CA VAL A 39 -4.76 -14.21 -18.94
C VAL A 39 -4.80 -12.94 -19.79
N ASN A 40 -5.85 -12.70 -20.57
CA ASN A 40 -5.96 -11.53 -21.44
C ASN A 40 -4.70 -11.29 -22.30
N PHE A 41 -4.13 -12.36 -22.89
CA PHE A 41 -2.92 -12.27 -23.69
C PHE A 41 -3.16 -11.49 -24.99
N GLN A 42 -2.24 -10.59 -25.33
CA GLN A 42 -2.29 -9.76 -26.51
C GLN A 42 -0.93 -9.77 -27.23
N LYS A 43 -0.96 -10.03 -28.55
CA LYS A 43 0.25 -10.03 -29.38
C LYS A 43 0.69 -8.62 -29.75
N LYS A 44 1.99 -8.34 -29.68
CA LYS A 44 2.61 -7.04 -30.02
C LYS A 44 1.93 -5.84 -29.31
N ALA A 45 1.39 -6.09 -28.12
CA ALA A 45 0.70 -5.10 -27.31
C ALA A 45 1.54 -4.63 -26.11
N GLY A 46 2.78 -5.13 -25.99
CA GLY A 46 3.73 -4.65 -25.01
C GLY A 46 4.05 -3.18 -25.25
N ILE A 47 4.00 -2.39 -24.19
CA ILE A 47 4.50 -1.01 -24.17
C ILE A 47 5.91 -1.00 -23.58
N PRO A 48 6.78 -0.01 -23.87
CA PRO A 48 8.10 0.06 -23.27
C PRO A 48 8.04 -0.05 -21.74
N GLY A 49 8.75 -1.04 -21.17
CA GLY A 49 8.74 -1.35 -19.74
C GLY A 49 7.63 -2.30 -19.26
N PHE A 50 6.67 -2.64 -20.12
CA PHE A 50 5.59 -3.61 -19.86
C PHE A 50 5.37 -4.49 -21.09
N ARG A 51 6.33 -5.36 -21.33
CA ARG A 51 6.30 -6.35 -22.41
C ARG A 51 6.79 -7.68 -21.87
N CYS A 52 6.40 -8.80 -22.48
CA CYS A 52 6.78 -10.13 -22.01
C CYS A 52 8.28 -10.26 -21.77
N GLY A 53 9.13 -9.67 -22.59
CA GLY A 53 10.60 -9.67 -22.42
C GLY A 53 11.10 -9.04 -21.12
N ASP A 54 10.32 -8.16 -20.50
CA ASP A 54 10.64 -7.48 -19.23
C ASP A 54 9.90 -8.12 -18.04
N CYS A 55 9.23 -9.26 -18.25
CA CYS A 55 8.45 -9.98 -17.24
C CYS A 55 9.30 -11.03 -16.51
N PHE A 56 9.15 -11.14 -15.20
CA PHE A 56 9.81 -12.14 -14.35
C PHE A 56 9.61 -13.59 -14.84
N TYR A 57 8.48 -13.85 -15.49
CA TYR A 57 8.10 -15.19 -15.97
C TYR A 57 8.50 -15.49 -17.41
N TYR A 58 9.19 -14.58 -18.08
CA TYR A 58 9.68 -14.77 -19.45
C TYR A 58 11.18 -15.03 -19.45
N GLU A 59 11.57 -16.23 -19.83
CA GLU A 59 12.98 -16.66 -19.79
C GLU A 59 13.30 -17.50 -21.01
N ALA A 60 14.51 -17.34 -21.56
CA ALA A 60 14.99 -18.08 -22.72
C ALA A 60 13.98 -18.06 -23.90
N GLN A 61 13.39 -16.89 -24.17
CA GLN A 61 12.38 -16.66 -25.23
C GLN A 61 11.10 -17.50 -25.05
N LYS A 62 10.75 -17.86 -23.81
CA LYS A 62 9.55 -18.65 -23.48
C LYS A 62 8.83 -18.06 -22.26
N CYS A 63 7.51 -17.98 -22.36
CA CYS A 63 6.67 -17.66 -21.20
C CYS A 63 6.44 -18.91 -20.34
N ARG A 64 6.64 -18.77 -19.03
CA ARG A 64 6.34 -19.81 -18.03
C ARG A 64 4.85 -19.84 -17.63
N ILE A 65 4.11 -18.76 -17.87
CA ILE A 65 2.68 -18.65 -17.54
C ILE A 65 1.81 -19.11 -18.70
N VAL A 66 2.04 -18.61 -19.91
CA VAL A 66 1.13 -18.82 -21.04
C VAL A 66 1.59 -19.99 -21.91
N ASP A 67 0.67 -20.93 -22.19
CA ASP A 67 0.90 -22.07 -23.09
C ASP A 67 0.62 -21.68 -24.54
N GLN A 68 1.47 -20.81 -25.09
CA GLN A 68 1.36 -20.44 -26.50
C GLN A 68 2.74 -20.48 -27.16
N GLY A 69 2.81 -21.19 -28.30
CA GLY A 69 3.97 -21.12 -29.18
C GLY A 69 4.09 -19.74 -29.81
N GLY A 70 5.32 -19.21 -29.86
CA GLY A 70 5.60 -17.94 -30.52
C GLY A 70 5.23 -16.70 -29.71
N ILE A 71 5.35 -16.75 -28.38
CA ILE A 71 5.28 -15.54 -27.53
C ILE A 71 6.58 -14.75 -27.73
N GLY A 72 6.47 -13.59 -28.37
CA GLY A 72 7.54 -12.65 -28.56
C GLY A 72 7.76 -11.76 -27.34
N PRO A 73 8.95 -11.12 -27.22
CA PRO A 73 9.24 -10.21 -26.12
C PRO A 73 8.34 -8.98 -26.09
N ASP A 74 7.70 -8.61 -27.21
CA ASP A 74 6.79 -7.46 -27.34
C ASP A 74 5.31 -7.81 -27.10
N ASP A 75 5.00 -9.04 -26.69
CA ASP A 75 3.64 -9.45 -26.29
C ASP A 75 3.33 -9.01 -24.84
N LEU A 76 2.07 -9.13 -24.40
CA LEU A 76 1.67 -8.80 -23.03
C LEU A 76 0.53 -9.71 -22.55
N CYS A 77 0.47 -9.98 -21.25
CA CYS A 77 -0.68 -10.64 -20.61
C CYS A 77 -1.03 -9.96 -19.29
N GLY A 78 -2.23 -10.22 -18.78
CA GLY A 78 -2.75 -9.67 -17.52
C GLY A 78 -2.00 -10.14 -16.26
N GLU A 79 -1.23 -11.22 -16.36
CA GLU A 79 -0.36 -11.75 -15.30
C GLU A 79 1.08 -11.21 -15.38
N PHE A 80 1.29 -10.08 -16.07
CA PHE A 80 2.61 -9.46 -16.16
C PHE A 80 3.14 -9.07 -14.77
N GLU A 81 4.34 -9.52 -14.46
CA GLU A 81 5.08 -9.12 -13.27
C GLU A 81 6.45 -8.58 -13.69
N PRO A 82 6.79 -7.30 -13.44
CA PRO A 82 8.03 -6.72 -13.92
C PRO A 82 9.25 -7.39 -13.28
N ASP A 83 10.24 -7.77 -14.09
CA ASP A 83 11.50 -8.30 -13.59
C ASP A 83 12.29 -7.19 -12.89
N ARG A 84 12.33 -7.24 -11.55
CA ARG A 84 13.03 -6.26 -10.71
C ARG A 84 14.55 -6.33 -10.83
N ARG A 85 15.10 -7.28 -11.60
CA ARG A 85 16.53 -7.40 -11.86
C ARG A 85 17.05 -6.45 -12.93
N GLY A 86 16.15 -5.89 -13.76
CA GLY A 86 16.48 -4.81 -14.68
C GLY A 86 16.32 -3.46 -14.02
N LYS A 87 17.37 -2.63 -13.99
CA LYS A 87 17.26 -1.20 -13.68
C LYS A 87 16.14 -0.61 -14.53
N LEU A 88 15.08 -0.11 -13.89
CA LEU A 88 14.17 0.86 -14.50
C LEU A 88 15.02 2.07 -14.91
N THR A 89 15.49 2.09 -16.15
CA THR A 89 16.04 3.30 -16.74
C THR A 89 14.87 4.25 -16.88
N SER A 90 14.87 5.28 -16.04
CA SER A 90 14.07 6.49 -16.17
C SER A 90 14.29 7.11 -17.55
N GLY A 91 13.50 6.65 -18.52
CA GLY A 91 13.60 7.09 -19.91
C GLY A 91 12.22 7.03 -20.57
N ASN A 92 11.58 8.20 -20.64
CA ASN A 92 10.50 8.55 -21.57
C ASN A 92 9.35 7.54 -21.74
N ALA A 93 8.33 7.67 -20.89
CA ALA A 93 6.97 7.27 -21.23
C ALA A 93 6.09 8.54 -21.28
N GLY A 94 6.31 9.37 -22.29
CA GLY A 94 5.32 10.36 -22.73
C GLY A 94 4.26 9.65 -23.57
N VAL A 95 3.00 9.69 -23.12
CA VAL A 95 1.86 9.20 -23.90
C VAL A 95 1.58 10.16 -25.07
N PRO A 96 1.33 9.67 -26.30
CA PRO A 96 1.04 10.53 -27.45
C PRO A 96 -0.42 10.98 -27.45
N GLY A 97 -0.66 12.24 -27.06
CA GLY A 97 -1.91 12.96 -27.31
C GLY A 97 -1.72 13.97 -28.44
N VAL A 98 -2.34 13.69 -29.58
CA VAL A 98 -2.35 14.50 -30.79
C VAL A 98 -3.06 15.84 -30.55
N VAL A 99 -2.34 16.96 -30.69
CA VAL A 99 -2.81 18.14 -31.45
C VAL A 99 -1.59 18.77 -32.12
N LYS A 100 -1.48 18.60 -33.45
CA LYS A 100 -0.60 19.42 -34.29
C LYS A 100 -1.26 20.79 -34.46
N ASN A 101 -0.49 21.86 -34.22
CA ASN A 101 -0.46 23.04 -35.09
C ASN A 101 0.90 23.72 -34.91
N TYR A 102 1.73 23.62 -35.94
CA TYR A 102 2.96 24.39 -36.08
C TYR A 102 2.63 25.73 -36.72
N SER A 103 3.06 26.82 -36.08
CA SER A 103 3.61 27.97 -36.81
C SER A 103 4.83 28.44 -36.04
N VAL A 104 5.99 28.39 -36.71
CA VAL A 104 7.28 28.80 -36.17
C VAL A 104 7.64 30.12 -36.83
N SER A 105 7.68 31.19 -36.04
CA SER A 105 8.51 32.37 -36.34
C SER A 105 8.72 33.16 -35.05
N GLY A 106 9.85 32.94 -34.36
CA GLY A 106 10.23 33.75 -33.19
C GLY A 106 11.42 33.16 -32.41
N PRO A 107 12.28 34.01 -31.81
CA PRO A 107 13.60 33.62 -31.34
C PRO A 107 13.54 32.68 -30.14
N MET A 108 14.50 31.76 -30.11
CA MET A 108 14.74 30.66 -29.18
C MET A 108 14.37 31.00 -27.71
N ARG A 109 13.13 30.69 -27.31
CA ARG A 109 12.73 30.67 -25.89
C ARG A 109 13.21 29.36 -25.28
N ARG A 110 13.96 29.44 -24.16
CA ARG A 110 14.24 28.30 -23.29
C ARG A 110 12.93 27.60 -22.96
N ILE A 111 12.78 26.36 -23.41
CA ILE A 111 11.72 25.47 -22.95
C ILE A 111 12.14 25.04 -21.54
N THR A 112 11.66 25.75 -20.53
CA THR A 112 11.60 25.21 -19.17
C THR A 112 10.53 24.13 -19.19
N THR A 113 10.95 22.88 -19.37
CA THR A 113 10.07 21.73 -19.20
C THR A 113 9.65 21.70 -17.73
N GLN A 114 8.48 22.24 -17.41
CA GLN A 114 7.82 21.97 -16.14
C GLN A 114 7.45 20.49 -16.17
N VAL A 115 8.31 19.65 -15.60
CA VAL A 115 7.98 18.27 -15.28
C VAL A 115 6.96 18.34 -14.15
N ALA A 116 5.68 18.32 -14.49
CA ALA A 116 4.62 18.14 -13.52
C ALA A 116 4.71 16.69 -13.01
N THR A 117 5.29 16.50 -11.83
CA THR A 117 5.22 15.23 -11.09
C THR A 117 3.77 14.97 -10.73
N HIS A 118 3.14 14.04 -11.43
CA HIS A 118 1.85 13.51 -11.02
C HIS A 118 2.14 12.30 -10.14
N GLU A 119 1.82 12.39 -8.84
CA GLU A 119 1.82 11.23 -7.95
C GLU A 119 0.75 10.25 -8.46
N MET A 120 1.18 9.25 -9.23
CA MET A 120 0.29 8.18 -9.67
C MET A 120 -0.01 7.25 -8.49
N PHE A 121 -1.20 7.39 -7.92
CA PHE A 121 -1.74 6.40 -6.98
C PHE A 121 -2.20 5.18 -7.77
N ILE A 122 -1.48 4.06 -7.66
CA ILE A 122 -2.07 2.75 -7.96
C ILE A 122 -2.93 2.39 -6.75
N THR A 123 -4.13 2.96 -6.69
CA THR A 123 -5.24 2.34 -5.98
C THR A 123 -5.59 1.10 -6.79
N ARG A 124 -4.92 -0.03 -6.53
CA ARG A 124 -5.45 -1.34 -6.93
C ARG A 124 -6.26 -1.82 -5.76
N VAL A 125 -7.54 -1.95 -6.04
CA VAL A 125 -8.61 -1.92 -5.10
C VAL A 125 -9.42 -3.17 -5.43
N ALA A 126 -9.49 -4.15 -4.51
CA ALA A 126 -10.27 -5.36 -4.73
C ALA A 126 -10.84 -5.90 -3.43
N ILE A 127 -12.17 -5.80 -3.27
CA ILE A 127 -12.89 -6.61 -2.29
C ILE A 127 -12.88 -8.04 -2.80
N ASP A 128 -12.44 -8.94 -1.94
CA ASP A 128 -12.77 -10.34 -2.09
C ASP A 128 -14.21 -10.55 -1.56
N LYS A 129 -15.19 -10.47 -2.48
CA LYS A 129 -16.61 -10.65 -2.19
C LYS A 129 -16.91 -12.04 -1.60
N GLN A 130 -15.98 -13.00 -1.73
CA GLN A 130 -16.14 -14.34 -1.16
C GLN A 130 -15.77 -14.37 0.33
N THR A 131 -14.84 -13.53 0.78
CA THR A 131 -14.37 -13.54 2.18
C THR A 131 -14.99 -12.45 3.07
N GLY A 132 -15.51 -11.37 2.46
CA GLY A 132 -16.11 -10.25 3.21
C GLY A 132 -15.09 -9.55 4.12
N ILE A 133 -13.82 -9.55 3.72
CA ILE A 133 -12.71 -8.88 4.41
C ILE A 133 -12.63 -7.42 3.92
N LEU A 134 -12.60 -6.49 4.87
CA LEU A 134 -12.55 -5.05 4.61
C LEU A 134 -11.09 -4.60 4.66
N ARG A 135 -10.45 -4.43 3.50
CA ARG A 135 -9.03 -4.08 3.39
C ARG A 135 -8.80 -2.59 3.26
N TRP A 136 -7.68 -2.12 3.79
CA TRP A 136 -7.22 -0.74 3.68
C TRP A 136 -5.75 -0.67 3.27
N PHE A 137 -5.43 0.41 2.59
CA PHE A 137 -4.07 0.79 2.19
C PHE A 137 -3.83 2.25 2.55
N SER A 138 -2.61 2.60 2.96
CA SER A 138 -2.27 3.97 3.32
C SER A 138 -0.89 4.41 2.85
N ARG A 139 -0.82 5.68 2.45
CA ARG A 139 0.39 6.50 2.55
C ARG A 139 0.35 7.11 3.94
N ALA A 140 1.12 6.55 4.87
CA ALA A 140 1.06 6.92 6.27
C ALA A 140 1.88 8.18 6.57
N SER A 141 3.04 8.36 5.95
CA SER A 141 3.86 9.58 6.09
C SER A 141 4.88 9.76 4.97
N GLY A 142 5.54 10.93 4.93
CA GLY A 142 6.69 11.26 4.07
C GLY A 142 7.76 12.05 4.85
N ILE A 143 8.81 12.50 4.17
CA ILE A 143 9.95 13.22 4.80
C ILE A 143 9.85 14.75 4.74
N GLU A 144 8.82 15.27 4.10
CA GLU A 144 8.58 16.71 4.06
C GLU A 144 8.10 17.21 5.42
N ARG A 145 8.09 18.54 5.58
CA ARG A 145 7.58 19.19 6.79
C ARG A 145 6.13 18.84 7.02
N ASP A 146 5.82 18.54 8.27
CA ASP A 146 4.46 18.36 8.74
C ASP A 146 3.85 19.70 9.19
N LEU A 147 2.61 19.67 9.69
CA LEU A 147 1.91 20.86 10.15
C LEU A 147 2.52 21.52 11.40
N TYR A 148 3.46 20.86 12.06
CA TYR A 148 4.19 21.38 13.23
C TYR A 148 5.59 21.88 12.87
N ASP A 149 5.91 21.97 11.58
CA ASP A 149 7.22 22.34 11.05
C ASP A 149 8.33 21.34 11.44
N GLU A 150 7.95 20.11 11.80
CA GLU A 150 8.87 19.01 12.08
C GLU A 150 9.02 18.13 10.84
N ARG A 151 10.13 17.39 10.75
CA ARG A 151 10.40 16.49 9.63
C ARG A 151 10.64 15.07 10.08
N MET A 152 10.06 14.13 9.36
CA MET A 152 10.44 12.73 9.46
C MET A 152 11.60 12.44 8.51
N SER A 153 12.20 11.26 8.64
CA SER A 153 13.29 10.84 7.77
C SER A 153 13.13 9.39 7.32
N VAL A 154 13.84 9.04 6.24
CA VAL A 154 13.91 7.64 5.79
C VAL A 154 14.58 6.77 6.86
N GLU A 155 15.50 7.31 7.65
CA GLU A 155 16.14 6.62 8.78
C GLU A 155 15.11 6.25 9.84
N LEU A 156 14.21 7.17 10.20
CA LEU A 156 13.10 6.88 11.11
C LEU A 156 12.24 5.74 10.59
N PHE A 157 11.86 5.78 9.31
CA PHE A 157 11.03 4.73 8.72
C PHE A 157 11.74 3.37 8.69
N LYS A 158 13.06 3.35 8.44
CA LYS A 158 13.87 2.13 8.51
C LYS A 158 13.91 1.59 9.93
N ASP A 159 14.01 2.46 10.94
CA ASP A 159 13.98 2.04 12.34
C ASP A 159 12.60 1.45 12.71
N PHE A 160 11.50 2.05 12.25
CA PHE A 160 10.16 1.46 12.41
C PHE A 160 10.07 0.05 11.84
N VAL A 161 10.44 -0.14 10.57
CA VAL A 161 10.37 -1.46 9.91
C VAL A 161 11.25 -2.47 10.64
N LYS A 162 12.48 -2.08 11.02
CA LYS A 162 13.40 -2.95 11.76
C LYS A 162 12.78 -3.44 13.07
N ARG A 163 12.19 -2.55 13.88
CA ARG A 163 11.59 -2.90 15.19
C ARG A 163 10.33 -3.73 15.05
N VAL A 164 9.52 -3.43 14.03
CA VAL A 164 8.35 -4.23 13.65
C VAL A 164 8.77 -5.66 13.30
N GLU A 165 9.80 -5.82 12.46
CA GLU A 165 10.32 -7.12 12.01
C GLU A 165 10.98 -7.91 13.15
N SER A 166 11.71 -7.23 14.04
CA SER A 166 12.30 -7.84 15.22
C SER A 166 11.28 -8.12 16.33
N LYS A 167 10.03 -7.68 16.19
CA LYS A 167 8.98 -7.73 17.22
C LYS A 167 9.48 -7.17 18.55
N GLU A 168 10.18 -6.05 18.49
CA GLU A 168 10.64 -5.40 19.71
C GLU A 168 9.44 -4.95 20.54
N ASP A 169 9.50 -5.22 21.85
CA ASP A 169 8.46 -4.80 22.76
C ASP A 169 8.46 -3.27 22.92
N ALA A 170 7.27 -2.68 22.91
CA ALA A 170 7.08 -1.29 23.24
C ALA A 170 7.28 -1.08 24.75
N PRO A 171 7.99 0.00 25.14
CA PRO A 171 8.19 0.29 26.56
C PRO A 171 6.86 0.60 27.24
N THR A 172 6.75 0.25 28.52
CA THR A 172 5.68 0.77 29.37
C THR A 172 5.81 2.30 29.46
N PRO A 173 4.72 3.09 29.41
CA PRO A 173 3.31 2.68 29.50
C PRO A 173 2.61 2.47 28.15
N PHE A 174 3.34 2.39 27.03
CA PHE A 174 2.75 2.33 25.69
C PHE A 174 2.31 0.93 25.25
N SER A 175 2.59 -0.09 26.06
CA SER A 175 2.16 -1.47 25.84
C SER A 175 0.89 -1.82 26.62
N SER A 176 0.10 -2.72 26.05
CA SER A 176 -1.14 -3.26 26.61
C SER A 176 -1.23 -4.77 26.30
N LYS A 177 -2.31 -5.42 26.76
CA LYS A 177 -2.61 -6.81 26.37
C LYS A 177 -2.93 -6.96 24.88
N ALA A 178 -3.43 -5.91 24.23
CA ALA A 178 -3.84 -5.95 22.83
C ALA A 178 -2.70 -5.60 21.88
N TRP A 179 -1.77 -4.77 22.31
CA TRP A 179 -0.60 -4.38 21.53
C TRP A 179 0.58 -4.11 22.46
N ALA A 180 1.72 -4.74 22.19
CA ALA A 180 2.92 -4.58 22.99
C ALA A 180 4.18 -4.39 22.14
N GLY A 181 4.04 -4.02 20.88
CA GLY A 181 5.15 -3.95 19.92
C GLY A 181 4.83 -4.67 18.61
N GLY A 182 5.79 -4.67 17.68
CA GLY A 182 5.59 -5.23 16.34
C GLY A 182 4.77 -4.30 15.43
N LEU A 183 3.88 -4.88 14.61
CA LEU A 183 3.06 -4.10 13.67
C LEU A 183 2.15 -3.12 14.43
N PRO A 184 2.01 -1.86 13.97
CA PRO A 184 1.12 -0.90 14.62
C PRO A 184 -0.34 -1.33 14.50
N TYR A 185 -1.19 -0.95 15.44
CA TYR A 185 -2.64 -1.10 15.25
C TYR A 185 -3.23 0.07 14.46
N LEU A 186 -4.37 -0.14 13.82
CA LEU A 186 -5.18 0.94 13.24
C LEU A 186 -6.19 1.42 14.28
N GLY A 187 -6.07 2.67 14.72
CA GLY A 187 -6.93 3.32 15.72
C GLY A 187 -7.74 4.48 15.12
N VAL A 188 -8.64 5.04 15.92
CA VAL A 188 -9.33 6.31 15.61
C VAL A 188 -8.66 7.42 16.40
N ALA A 189 -8.21 8.47 15.70
CA ALA A 189 -7.39 9.52 16.27
C ALA A 189 -6.19 8.96 17.08
N HIS A 190 -5.54 9.80 17.89
CA HIS A 190 -4.45 9.36 18.77
C HIS A 190 -4.96 8.79 20.11
N TYR A 191 -6.11 8.10 20.10
CA TYR A 191 -6.62 7.41 21.28
C TYR A 191 -5.88 6.10 21.55
N LEU A 192 -5.87 5.69 22.81
CA LEU A 192 -5.28 4.42 23.25
C LEU A 192 -6.08 3.24 22.70
N ASP A 193 -5.44 2.06 22.64
CA ASP A 193 -6.10 0.83 22.21
C ASP A 193 -7.23 0.36 23.14
N LEU A 194 -7.28 0.88 24.38
CA LEU A 194 -8.22 0.50 25.44
C LEU A 194 -8.27 -1.02 25.65
N GLY A 195 -7.14 -1.71 25.64
CA GLY A 195 -7.10 -3.18 25.75
C GLY A 195 -7.69 -3.89 24.53
N GLY A 196 -7.70 -3.23 23.38
CA GLY A 196 -8.15 -3.75 22.09
C GLY A 196 -9.52 -3.22 21.64
N TYR A 197 -10.30 -2.60 22.53
CA TYR A 197 -11.61 -2.03 22.19
C TYR A 197 -11.52 -0.78 21.29
N GLY A 198 -10.42 -0.04 21.37
CA GLY A 198 -10.12 1.13 20.54
C GLY A 198 -9.49 0.82 19.17
N ILE A 199 -9.25 -0.47 18.86
CA ILE A 199 -8.62 -0.88 17.61
C ILE A 199 -9.67 -1.04 16.51
N ALA A 200 -9.59 -0.19 15.49
CA ALA A 200 -10.44 -0.22 14.31
C ALA A 200 -10.01 -1.30 13.31
N GLY A 201 -8.72 -1.63 13.26
CA GLY A 201 -8.18 -2.58 12.29
C GLY A 201 -6.81 -3.12 12.67
N ASP A 202 -6.46 -4.23 12.03
CA ASP A 202 -5.17 -4.89 12.16
C ASP A 202 -4.28 -4.49 10.98
N THR A 203 -3.04 -4.10 11.26
CA THR A 203 -2.04 -3.88 10.21
C THR A 203 -1.42 -5.22 9.82
N GLU A 204 -1.37 -5.50 8.52
CA GLU A 204 -0.74 -6.70 7.98
C GLU A 204 0.72 -6.46 7.59
N ARG A 205 1.02 -5.23 7.14
CA ARG A 205 2.37 -4.89 6.67
C ARG A 205 2.61 -3.38 6.73
N VAL A 206 3.85 -3.02 7.03
CA VAL A 206 4.43 -1.69 6.82
C VAL A 206 5.65 -1.81 5.91
N TRP A 207 5.95 -0.78 5.11
CA TRP A 207 7.14 -0.74 4.26
C TRP A 207 7.46 0.68 3.82
N ILE A 208 8.63 0.85 3.20
CA ILE A 208 9.11 2.11 2.64
C ILE A 208 9.08 2.01 1.12
N ASP A 209 8.58 3.04 0.47
CA ASP A 209 8.62 3.20 -0.98
C ASP A 209 9.20 4.58 -1.31
N GLY A 210 10.47 4.63 -1.72
CA GLY A 210 11.23 5.87 -1.83
C GLY A 210 11.38 6.56 -0.49
N ASP A 211 10.81 7.75 -0.38
CA ASP A 211 10.75 8.59 0.82
C ASP A 211 9.39 8.52 1.55
N ILE A 212 8.53 7.57 1.14
CA ILE A 212 7.17 7.44 1.66
C ILE A 212 7.05 6.20 2.54
N PHE A 213 6.49 6.38 3.74
CA PHE A 213 6.10 5.29 4.63
C PHE A 213 4.68 4.83 4.31
N LYS A 214 4.51 3.53 4.07
CA LYS A 214 3.25 2.92 3.65
C LYS A 214 2.84 1.79 4.58
N ALA A 215 1.54 1.57 4.68
CA ALA A 215 0.98 0.47 5.47
C ALA A 215 -0.30 -0.07 4.82
N LYS A 216 -0.61 -1.34 5.08
CA LYS A 216 -1.86 -1.99 4.69
C LYS A 216 -2.37 -2.92 5.77
N GLY A 217 -3.67 -3.22 5.74
CA GLY A 217 -4.26 -4.16 6.66
C GLY A 217 -5.76 -4.34 6.44
N THR A 218 -6.45 -4.75 7.50
CA THR A 218 -7.90 -5.00 7.49
C THR A 218 -8.62 -4.26 8.61
N PHE A 219 -9.89 -3.93 8.42
CA PHE A 219 -10.76 -3.47 9.49
C PHE A 219 -11.32 -4.67 10.27
N ARG A 220 -11.41 -4.51 11.59
CA ARG A 220 -12.08 -5.49 12.45
C ARG A 220 -13.60 -5.39 12.28
N LYS A 221 -14.30 -6.52 12.42
CA LYS A 221 -15.78 -6.58 12.47
C LYS A 221 -16.31 -6.16 13.85
N THR A 222 -15.86 -5.02 14.34
CA THR A 222 -16.30 -4.38 15.58
C THR A 222 -17.07 -3.10 15.26
N PRO A 223 -17.87 -2.54 16.19
CA PRO A 223 -18.57 -1.27 15.94
C PRO A 223 -17.65 -0.14 15.47
N ILE A 224 -16.46 -0.01 16.09
CA ILE A 224 -15.48 1.02 15.71
C ILE A 224 -14.82 0.75 14.34
N GLY A 225 -14.50 -0.52 14.02
CA GLY A 225 -13.92 -0.88 12.72
C GLY A 225 -14.89 -0.67 11.57
N LEU A 226 -16.15 -1.09 11.75
CA LEU A 226 -17.21 -0.88 10.75
C LEU A 226 -17.56 0.60 10.56
N ALA A 227 -17.65 1.37 11.64
CA ALA A 227 -17.88 2.81 11.57
C ALA A 227 -16.73 3.54 10.85
N SER A 228 -15.48 3.14 11.12
CA SER A 228 -14.29 3.69 10.47
C SER A 228 -14.28 3.42 8.96
N TYR A 229 -14.55 2.16 8.57
CA TYR A 229 -14.70 1.77 7.17
C TYR A 229 -15.79 2.58 6.48
N LYS A 230 -16.97 2.67 7.10
CA LYS A 230 -18.12 3.42 6.57
C LYS A 230 -17.79 4.90 6.37
N ALA A 231 -17.14 5.54 7.34
CA ALA A 231 -16.77 6.94 7.24
C ALA A 231 -15.81 7.24 6.08
N ILE A 232 -14.83 6.35 5.85
CA ILE A 232 -13.92 6.48 4.71
C ILE A 232 -14.69 6.26 3.39
N LYS A 233 -15.54 5.24 3.34
CA LYS A 233 -16.37 4.96 2.15
C LYS A 233 -17.26 6.15 1.78
N GLU A 234 -17.92 6.74 2.78
CA GLU A 234 -18.75 7.93 2.61
C GLU A 234 -17.94 9.13 2.10
N ASP A 235 -16.71 9.34 2.59
CA ASP A 235 -15.86 10.42 2.10
C ASP A 235 -15.54 10.31 0.61
N PHE A 236 -15.40 9.08 0.09
CA PHE A 236 -15.22 8.82 -1.34
C PHE A 236 -16.53 8.91 -2.12
N SER A 237 -17.63 8.30 -1.64
CA SER A 237 -18.92 8.34 -2.35
C SER A 237 -19.48 9.75 -2.47
N ASP A 238 -19.27 10.58 -1.46
CA ASP A 238 -19.74 11.96 -1.43
C ASP A 238 -18.78 12.93 -2.14
N ASN A 239 -17.69 12.43 -2.75
CA ASN A 239 -16.64 13.24 -3.38
C ASN A 239 -16.16 14.39 -2.47
N LYS A 240 -15.97 14.12 -1.17
CA LYS A 240 -15.52 15.17 -0.24
C LYS A 240 -14.16 15.72 -0.69
N PRO A 241 -13.89 17.02 -0.53
CA PRO A 241 -12.55 17.56 -0.79
C PRO A 241 -11.51 16.86 0.08
N ASP A 242 -10.31 16.68 -0.45
CA ASP A 242 -9.27 15.86 0.17
C ASP A 242 -8.97 16.28 1.61
N GLU A 243 -8.93 17.58 1.90
CA GLU A 243 -8.66 18.16 3.22
C GLU A 243 -9.72 17.83 4.28
N PHE A 244 -10.90 17.41 3.85
CA PHE A 244 -11.97 16.97 4.75
C PHE A 244 -12.05 15.46 4.88
N ARG A 245 -11.35 14.67 4.06
CA ARG A 245 -11.39 13.21 4.11
C ARG A 245 -10.71 12.66 5.36
N VAL A 246 -11.14 11.48 5.81
CA VAL A 246 -10.39 10.64 6.74
C VAL A 246 -9.07 10.23 6.09
N ARG A 247 -8.00 10.35 6.87
CA ARG A 247 -6.61 10.11 6.50
C ARG A 247 -5.89 9.37 7.63
N VAL A 248 -4.62 9.07 7.44
CA VAL A 248 -3.77 8.45 8.47
C VAL A 248 -2.84 9.49 9.07
N SER A 249 -2.69 9.48 10.39
CA SER A 249 -1.57 10.09 11.11
C SER A 249 -0.82 8.99 11.84
N ILE A 250 0.49 9.07 11.95
CA ILE A 250 1.26 8.10 12.72
C ILE A 250 1.51 8.64 14.13
N ALA A 251 1.50 7.76 15.13
CA ALA A 251 2.07 8.07 16.43
C ALA A 251 3.18 7.07 16.76
N PHE A 252 4.24 7.60 17.33
CA PHE A 252 5.44 6.84 17.64
C PHE A 252 6.14 7.43 18.87
N ILE A 253 7.00 6.61 19.47
CA ILE A 253 7.91 7.04 20.53
C ILE A 253 9.18 7.54 19.86
N ASP A 254 9.55 8.79 20.11
CA ASP A 254 10.76 9.42 19.58
C ASP A 254 11.99 8.96 20.37
N TRP A 255 12.80 8.07 19.79
CA TRP A 255 14.04 7.58 20.40
C TRP A 255 15.26 8.43 20.05
N ALA A 256 15.26 9.04 18.87
CA ALA A 256 16.32 9.95 18.48
C ALA A 256 15.83 10.92 17.42
N HIS A 257 16.31 12.15 17.52
CA HIS A 257 16.12 13.19 16.52
C HIS A 257 17.34 14.10 16.50
N GLU A 258 17.49 14.84 15.42
CA GLU A 258 18.51 15.88 15.29
C GLU A 258 17.87 17.27 15.24
N HIS A 259 18.69 18.26 15.54
CA HIS A 259 18.42 19.67 15.34
C HIS A 259 19.48 20.23 14.39
N GLU A 260 19.07 20.63 13.18
CA GLU A 260 20.01 21.08 12.14
C GLU A 260 20.94 22.19 12.65
N GLY A 261 22.25 21.93 12.62
CA GLY A 261 23.28 22.88 13.06
C GLY A 261 23.54 22.92 14.58
N PHE A 262 22.78 22.19 15.40
CA PHE A 262 22.92 22.20 16.86
C PHE A 262 23.37 20.85 17.43
N GLY A 263 22.92 19.73 16.87
CA GLY A 263 23.37 18.41 17.28
C GLY A 263 22.28 17.35 17.28
N ASN A 264 22.56 16.23 17.93
CA ASN A 264 21.70 15.05 17.97
C ASN A 264 21.24 14.77 19.40
N PHE A 265 19.98 14.39 19.54
CA PHE A 265 19.42 13.87 20.78
C PHE A 265 19.16 12.38 20.65
N MET A 266 19.52 11.63 21.69
CA MET A 266 19.23 10.21 21.82
C MET A 266 18.64 9.97 23.20
N ARG A 267 17.40 9.49 23.19
CA ARG A 267 16.63 9.14 24.38
C ARG A 267 17.14 7.82 24.95
N LYS A 268 17.46 7.79 26.25
CA LYS A 268 17.78 6.59 27.02
C LYS A 268 16.58 6.13 27.87
N ASP A 269 15.79 7.08 28.34
CA ASP A 269 14.57 6.87 29.12
C ASP A 269 13.39 7.72 28.58
N LEU A 270 12.16 7.26 28.80
CA LEU A 270 10.94 7.98 28.41
C LEU A 270 10.82 9.35 29.07
N ILE A 271 11.44 9.57 30.24
CA ILE A 271 11.43 10.87 30.91
C ILE A 271 12.46 11.86 30.36
N ASP A 272 13.41 11.38 29.54
CA ASP A 272 14.48 12.23 29.02
C ASP A 272 13.90 13.38 28.18
N ARG A 273 14.51 14.55 28.31
CA ARG A 273 14.12 15.73 27.54
C ARG A 273 15.27 16.18 26.66
N CYS A 274 14.92 16.69 25.48
CA CYS A 274 15.89 17.27 24.57
C CYS A 274 16.03 18.76 24.89
N ASP A 275 17.18 19.18 25.42
CA ASP A 275 17.47 20.58 25.73
C ASP A 275 17.31 21.50 24.50
N MET A 276 17.59 20.99 23.29
CA MET A 276 17.44 21.75 22.05
C MET A 276 15.96 21.98 21.72
N CYS A 277 15.09 20.98 21.91
CA CYS A 277 13.64 21.14 21.79
C CYS A 277 13.11 22.16 22.81
N GLU A 278 13.51 22.06 24.08
CA GLU A 278 13.03 22.97 25.14
C GLU A 278 13.42 24.42 24.88
N ARG A 279 14.55 24.64 24.18
CA ARG A 279 15.05 25.95 23.80
C ARG A 279 14.60 26.40 22.39
N GLY A 280 13.86 25.56 21.66
CA GLY A 280 13.42 25.84 20.29
C GLY A 280 14.57 26.03 19.30
N LEU A 281 15.67 25.28 19.45
CA LEU A 281 16.88 25.42 18.65
C LEU A 281 16.85 24.55 17.40
N GLY A 282 16.89 25.15 16.22
CA GLY A 282 17.01 24.43 14.96
C GLY A 282 15.79 23.58 14.62
N GLU A 283 15.82 23.03 13.42
CA GLU A 283 14.70 22.24 12.90
C GLU A 283 14.79 20.79 13.36
N LYS A 284 13.69 20.27 13.90
CA LYS A 284 13.63 18.90 14.41
C LYS A 284 13.44 17.90 13.28
N VAL A 285 14.39 16.98 13.15
CA VAL A 285 14.31 15.86 12.20
C VAL A 285 14.36 14.54 12.96
N TYR A 286 13.27 13.78 12.95
CA TYR A 286 13.18 12.48 13.62
C TYR A 286 14.05 11.44 12.91
N ARG A 287 14.85 10.68 13.67
CA ARG A 287 15.83 9.71 13.16
C ARG A 287 15.61 8.28 13.62
N ALA A 288 15.02 8.06 14.79
CA ALA A 288 14.71 6.73 15.31
C ALA A 288 13.47 6.76 16.20
N GLY A 289 12.72 5.66 16.23
CA GLY A 289 11.49 5.62 17.01
C GLY A 289 10.78 4.29 17.02
N HIS A 290 9.81 4.15 17.92
CA HIS A 290 8.95 2.98 18.00
C HIS A 290 7.56 3.32 17.45
N LEU A 291 7.18 2.72 16.31
CA LEU A 291 5.88 2.96 15.71
C LEU A 291 4.78 2.31 16.55
N VAL A 292 3.83 3.10 17.04
CA VAL A 292 2.77 2.62 17.96
C VAL A 292 1.49 2.35 17.20
N HIS A 293 0.95 3.35 16.52
CA HIS A 293 -0.34 3.20 15.84
C HIS A 293 -0.53 4.13 14.66
N LEU A 294 -1.41 3.68 13.76
CA LEU A 294 -1.92 4.41 12.61
C LEU A 294 -3.30 4.96 12.99
N ALA A 295 -3.39 6.27 13.13
CA ALA A 295 -4.59 6.98 13.58
C ALA A 295 -5.43 7.46 12.39
N LEU A 296 -6.67 7.00 12.30
CA LEU A 296 -7.66 7.54 11.39
C LEU A 296 -8.09 8.93 11.87
N THR A 297 -7.84 9.97 11.08
CA THR A 297 -8.13 11.36 11.44
C THR A 297 -8.41 12.21 10.20
N ARG A 298 -9.24 13.26 10.36
CA ARG A 298 -9.41 14.31 9.33
C ARG A 298 -8.35 15.41 9.43
N ARG A 299 -7.50 15.36 10.45
CA ARG A 299 -6.44 16.34 10.73
C ARG A 299 -5.11 15.60 10.94
N PRO A 300 -4.54 14.98 9.91
CA PRO A 300 -3.24 14.33 10.04
C PRO A 300 -2.14 15.37 10.21
N ALA A 301 -1.07 15.01 10.95
CA ALA A 301 0.11 15.86 11.03
C ALA A 301 0.75 16.05 9.64
N TYR A 302 0.81 14.97 8.84
CA TYR A 302 1.29 15.01 7.46
C TYR A 302 0.13 15.16 6.46
N PRO A 303 -0.06 16.32 5.79
CA PRO A 303 -1.24 16.58 4.95
C PRO A 303 -1.33 15.74 3.68
N ARG A 304 -0.28 15.04 3.26
CA ARG A 304 -0.34 14.12 2.10
C ARG A 304 -0.54 12.67 2.51
N ALA A 305 -0.70 12.40 3.81
CA ALA A 305 -1.09 11.08 4.27
C ALA A 305 -2.51 10.76 3.81
N THR A 306 -2.69 9.61 3.18
CA THR A 306 -3.97 9.18 2.62
C THR A 306 -4.29 7.76 3.04
N ILE A 307 -5.58 7.43 3.05
CA ILE A 307 -6.07 6.07 3.17
C ILE A 307 -7.00 5.78 2.00
N ALA A 308 -6.90 4.59 1.45
CA ALA A 308 -7.81 4.07 0.44
C ALA A 308 -8.40 2.76 0.94
N LEU A 309 -9.68 2.55 0.63
CA LEU A 309 -10.33 1.26 0.82
C LEU A 309 -10.06 0.41 -0.40
N GLU A 310 -9.79 -0.88 -0.19
CA GLU A 310 -9.77 -1.84 -1.30
C GLU A 310 -11.21 -2.26 -1.71
N GLU A 311 -12.03 -1.36 -2.27
CA GLU A 311 -13.23 -1.61 -3.10
C GLU A 311 -13.04 -2.41 -4.43
N SER A 312 -13.96 -3.33 -4.73
CA SER A 312 -14.09 -3.91 -6.08
C SER A 312 -14.89 -2.98 -7.00
N ASN A 313 -14.56 -2.90 -8.30
CA ASN A 313 -15.51 -2.37 -9.28
C ASN A 313 -16.81 -3.20 -9.21
N GLU A 314 -17.95 -2.54 -9.05
CA GLU A 314 -19.28 -3.14 -9.22
C GLU A 314 -19.57 -3.45 -10.69
#